data_AF-K9P5P3-F1
#
_entry.id   AF-K9P5P3-F1
#
_cell.length_a   1.000
_cell.length_b   1.000
_cell.length_c   1.000
_cell.angle_alpha   90.00
_cell.angle_beta   90.00
_cell.angle_gamma   90.00
#
_symmetry.space_group_name_H-M   'P 1'
#
loop_
_entity.id
_entity.type
_entity.pdbx_description
1 polymer ?
#
loop_
_entity_poly.entity_id
_entity_poly.type
_entity_poly.pdbx_seq_one_letter_code
_entity_poly.pdbx_strand_id
1 'polypeptide(L)' 'MLDVLFPIVYMVSFAVIAGGAFALMTQNLRSAASSPSPRQRHPEAPAQGEEVLYVDLSRERLEKLYEQAS' A
#
# COMPACT_ATOMS: atom_id res chain seq x y z
N MET A 1 30.40 30.65 -28.13
CA MET A 1 29.24 31.14 -27.33
C MET A 1 28.26 30.01 -27.04
N LEU A 2 27.85 29.23 -28.05
CA LEU A 2 27.01 28.05 -27.87
C LEU A 2 27.65 26.95 -27.00
N ASP A 3 28.96 26.74 -27.09
CA ASP A 3 29.69 25.71 -26.32
C ASP A 3 29.62 25.90 -24.80
N VAL A 4 29.39 27.13 -24.34
CA VAL A 4 29.22 27.46 -22.91
C VAL A 4 27.74 27.47 -22.54
N LEU A 5 26.87 27.86 -23.46
CA LEU A 5 25.42 27.90 -23.22
C LEU A 5 24.82 26.50 -23.05
N PHE A 6 25.21 25.53 -23.89
CA PHE A 6 24.69 24.16 -23.82
C PHE A 6 24.91 23.45 -22.48
N PRO A 7 26.12 23.42 -21.88
CA PRO A 7 26.32 22.78 -20.59
C PRO A 7 25.58 23.50 -19.45
N ILE A 8 25.41 24.83 -19.54
CA ILE A 8 24.62 25.60 -18.57
C ILE A 8 23.15 25.18 -18.63
N VAL A 9 22.56 25.16 -19.82
CA VAL A 9 21.16 24.73 -19.99
C VAL A 9 20.97 23.28 -19.54
N TYR A 10 21.90 22.40 -19.92
CA TYR A 10 21.87 21.00 -19.50
C TYR A 10 21.91 20.84 -17.97
N MET A 11 22.78 21.57 -17.28
CA MET A 11 22.87 21.54 -15.82
C MET A 11 21.63 22.10 -15.14
N VAL A 12 21.04 23.16 -15.69
CA VAL A 12 19.76 23.70 -15.17
C VAL A 12 18.64 22.69 -15.36
N SER A 13 18.50 22.09 -16.54
CA SER A 13 17.50 21.05 -16.80
C SER A 13 17.69 19.85 -15.88
N PHE A 14 18.93 19.39 -15.70
CA PHE A 14 19.26 18.30 -14.78
C PHE A 14 18.86 18.64 -13.34
N ALA A 15 19.18 19.84 -12.85
CA ALA A 15 18.84 20.26 -11.50
C ALA A 15 17.32 20.33 -11.26
N VAL A 16 16.55 20.81 -12.25
CA VAL A 16 15.09 20.86 -12.16
C VAL A 16 14.48 19.46 -12.10
N ILE A 17 14.94 18.53 -12.96
CA ILE A 17 14.42 17.15 -12.98
C ILE A 17 14.81 16.41 -11.70
N ALA A 18 16.09 16.47 -11.32
CA ALA A 18 16.59 15.79 -10.12
C ALA A 18 15.94 16.35 -8.85
N GLY A 19 15.83 17.69 -8.74
CA GLY A 19 15.15 18.35 -7.63
C GLY A 19 13.67 17.99 -7.56
N GLY A 20 12.97 17.97 -8.70
CA GLY A 20 11.56 17.57 -8.78
C GLY A 20 11.33 16.12 -8.36
N ALA A 21 12.14 15.19 -8.85
CA ALA A 21 12.07 13.78 -8.45
C ALA A 21 12.34 13.59 -6.94
N PHE A 22 13.35 14.28 -6.40
CA PHE A 22 13.68 14.21 -4.99
C PHE A 22 12.60 14.82 -4.09
N ALA A 23 11.98 15.94 -4.51
CA ALA A 23 10.88 16.55 -3.79
C ALA A 23 9.66 15.62 -3.70
N LEU A 24 9.28 14.99 -4.83
CA LEU A 24 8.20 14.01 -4.87
C LEU A 24 8.49 12.80 -3.98
N MET A 25 9.71 12.25 -4.04
CA MET A 25 10.09 11.11 -3.22
C MET A 25 10.09 11.44 -1.73
N THR A 26 10.59 12.63 -1.36
CA THR A 26 10.57 13.12 0.02
C THR A 26 9.14 13.31 0.53
N GLN A 27 8.24 13.82 -0.31
CA GLN A 27 6.83 13.95 0.02
C GLN A 27 6.16 12.59 0.25
N ASN A 28 6.43 11.60 -0.60
CA ASN A 28 5.91 10.24 -0.45
C ASN A 28 6.42 9.57 0.84
N LEU A 29 7.72 9.71 1.15
CA LEU A 29 8.30 9.15 2.38
C LEU A 29 7.72 9.81 3.65
N ARG A 30 7.53 11.14 3.64
CA ARG A 30 6.88 11.84 4.76
C ARG A 30 5.41 11.41 4.91
N SER A 31 4.70 11.27 3.80
CA SER A 31 3.31 10.79 3.80
C SER A 31 3.19 9.34 4.27
N ALA A 32 4.19 8.50 3.99
CA ALA A 32 4.23 7.13 4.49
C ALA A 32 4.59 7.05 5.98
N ALA A 33 5.42 7.99 6.46
CA ALA A 33 5.79 8.10 7.87
C ALA A 33 4.67 8.71 8.74
N SER A 34 3.83 9.58 8.19
CA SER A 34 2.59 10.01 8.83
C SER A 34 1.60 8.84 8.80
N SER A 35 1.54 8.10 9.91
CA SER A 35 0.61 7.02 10.27
C SER A 35 -0.13 6.35 9.09
N PRO A 36 0.08 5.04 8.82
CA PRO A 36 -0.75 4.36 7.84
C PRO A 36 -2.20 4.59 8.27
N SER A 37 -2.97 5.33 7.46
CA SER A 37 -4.42 5.38 7.61
C SER A 37 -4.82 3.91 7.80
N PRO A 38 -5.46 3.56 8.94
CA PRO A 38 -5.71 2.17 9.25
C PRO A 38 -6.39 1.60 8.01
N ARG A 39 -5.71 0.65 7.34
CA ARG A 39 -6.14 0.07 6.06
C ARG A 39 -7.65 -0.03 6.14
N GLN A 40 -8.38 0.61 5.23
CA GLN A 40 -9.84 0.61 5.23
C GLN A 40 -10.28 -0.82 5.54
N ARG A 41 -10.64 -1.06 6.80
CA ARG A 41 -11.12 -2.35 7.21
C ARG A 41 -12.41 -2.45 6.46
N HIS A 42 -12.60 -3.57 5.77
CA HIS A 42 -13.92 -3.86 5.27
C HIS A 42 -14.90 -3.70 6.44
N PRO A 43 -16.08 -3.07 6.25
CA PRO A 43 -17.01 -2.77 7.33
C PRO A 43 -17.38 -4.00 8.19
N GLU A 44 -17.26 -5.19 7.63
CA GLU A 44 -17.47 -6.49 8.25
C GLU A 44 -16.27 -7.05 9.04
N ALA A 45 -15.10 -6.41 8.97
CA ALA A 45 -13.91 -6.91 9.65
C ALA A 45 -14.02 -6.63 11.16
N PRO A 46 -14.05 -7.68 12.00
CA PRO A 46 -14.34 -7.54 13.41
C PRO A 46 -13.31 -6.66 14.14
N ALA A 47 -13.77 -5.98 15.18
CA ALA A 47 -12.90 -5.26 16.09
C ALA A 47 -12.00 -6.24 16.86
N GLN A 48 -10.83 -5.75 17.32
CA GLN A 48 -9.93 -6.59 18.11
C GLN A 48 -10.62 -6.94 19.44
N GLY A 49 -10.85 -8.23 19.70
CA GLY A 49 -11.55 -8.71 20.89
C GLY A 49 -13.06 -8.90 20.70
N GLU A 50 -13.59 -8.70 19.50
CA GLU A 50 -14.97 -9.08 19.16
C GLU A 50 -15.08 -10.61 19.04
N GLU A 51 -16.12 -11.18 19.63
CA GLU A 51 -16.38 -12.62 19.55
C GLU A 51 -16.81 -12.99 18.13
N VAL A 52 -15.95 -13.72 17.41
CA VAL A 52 -16.22 -14.13 16.04
C VAL A 52 -16.75 -15.56 16.06
N LEU A 53 -17.90 -15.79 15.44
CA LEU A 53 -18.39 -17.15 15.19
C LEU A 53 -17.50 -17.80 14.13
N TYR A 54 -16.52 -18.59 14.57
CA TYR A 54 -15.72 -19.41 13.67
C TYR A 54 -16.46 -20.72 13.37
N VAL A 55 -16.75 -20.97 12.10
CA VAL A 55 -17.24 -22.27 11.65
C VAL A 55 -16.02 -23.13 11.34
N ASP A 56 -15.79 -24.14 12.20
CA ASP A 56 -14.76 -25.14 11.95
C ASP A 56 -15.20 -26.09 10.83
N LEU A 57 -14.61 -25.89 9.65
CA LEU A 57 -14.79 -26.72 8.46
C LEU A 57 -13.63 -27.70 8.32
N SER A 58 -13.30 -28.43 9.40
CA SER A 58 -12.42 -29.59 9.32
C SER A 58 -13.01 -30.65 8.40
N ARG A 59 -12.14 -31.41 7.74
CA ARG A 59 -12.54 -32.41 6.73
C ARG A 59 -13.56 -33.39 7.30
N GLU A 60 -13.34 -33.85 8.52
CA GLU A 60 -14.20 -34.81 9.20
C GLU A 60 -15.60 -34.24 9.51
N ARG A 61 -15.70 -32.93 9.74
CA ARG A 61 -16.98 -32.23 9.95
C ARG A 61 -17.72 -32.03 8.64
N LEU A 62 -17.00 -31.64 7.59
CA LEU A 62 -17.54 -31.46 6.24
C LEU A 62 -18.10 -32.77 5.67
N GLU A 63 -17.38 -33.87 5.82
CA GLU A 63 -17.83 -35.19 5.35
C GLU A 63 -19.14 -35.60 6.05
N LYS A 64 -19.25 -35.38 7.37
CA LYS A 64 -20.50 -35.64 8.11
C LYS A 64 -21.66 -34.73 7.69
N LEU A 65 -21.39 -33.45 7.45
CA LEU A 65 -22.42 -32.50 6.97
C LEU A 65 -22.92 -32.88 5.58
N TYR A 66 -22.03 -33.35 4.72
CA TYR A 66 -22.37 -33.82 3.39
C TYR A 66 -23.29 -35.06 3.46
N GLU A 67 -22.96 -36.03 4.31
CA GLU A 67 -23.78 -37.23 4.54
C GLU A 67 -25.14 -36.93 5.20
N GLN A 68 -25.25 -35.86 6.00
CA GLN A 68 -26.52 -35.43 6.60
C GLN A 68 -27.44 -34.67 5.63
N ALA A 69 -26.87 -34.00 4.62
CA ALA A 69 -27.62 -33.20 3.65
C ALA A 69 -28.12 -34.00 2.44
N SER A 70 -27.55 -35.18 2.21
CA SER A 70 -27.99 -36.19 1.22
C SER A 70 -29.07 -37.11 1.79
#